data_AF-A0A7H1ALL2-F1
#
_entry.id   AF-A0A7H1ALL2-F1
#
_cell.length_a   1.000
_cell.length_b   1.000
_cell.length_c   1.000
_cell.angle_alpha   90.00
_cell.angle_beta   90.00
_cell.angle_gamma   90.00
#
_symmetry.space_group_name_H-M   'P 1'
#
loop_
_entity.id
_entity.type
_entity.pdbx_description
1 polymer ?
#
loop_
_entity_poly.entity_id
_entity_poly.type
_entity_poly.pdbx_seq_one_letter_code
_entity_poly.pdbx_strand_id
1 'polypeptide(L)'
;MFNISPLSAAVSGGAAVDGSAVPLSSRFSQAYVWAGQERDALLAAANNPAVASDPALLYAHQVRQEAYTKQLALSSALVSHATKGIETLVKS
;
A
#
# COMPACT_ATOMS: atom_id res chain seq x y z
N MET A 1 17.09 6.98 19.02
CA MET A 1 15.88 6.16 18.72
C MET A 1 15.35 6.60 17.36
N PHE A 2 15.46 5.75 16.33
CA PHE A 2 14.80 6.00 15.04
C PHE A 2 13.38 5.45 15.10
N ASN A 3 12.41 6.31 14.87
CA ASN A 3 10.99 5.97 14.87
C ASN A 3 10.62 5.36 13.51
N ILE A 4 10.50 4.03 13.43
CA ILE A 4 9.98 3.36 12.24
C ILE A 4 8.46 3.33 12.35
N SER A 5 7.84 4.51 12.24
CA SER A 5 6.38 4.59 12.21
C SER A 5 5.86 3.71 11.08
N PRO A 6 4.85 2.86 11.32
CA PRO A 6 4.15 2.23 10.23
C PRO A 6 3.43 3.31 9.44
N LEU A 7 3.70 3.38 8.13
CA LEU A 7 2.94 4.21 7.19
C LEU A 7 1.44 3.85 7.16
N SER A 8 1.02 2.80 7.89
CA SER A 8 -0.39 2.51 8.16
C SER A 8 -1.11 3.65 8.89
N ALA A 9 -0.40 4.53 9.60
CA ALA A 9 -0.97 5.74 10.19
C ALA A 9 -1.10 6.91 9.18
N ALA A 10 -0.52 6.78 7.99
CA ALA A 10 -0.50 7.81 6.95
C ALA A 10 -1.31 7.43 5.69
N VAL A 11 -2.22 6.45 5.78
CA VAL A 11 -3.54 6.66 5.17
C VAL A 11 -4.30 7.63 6.08
N SER A 12 -3.71 8.81 6.29
CA SER A 12 -4.51 10.01 6.35
C SER A 12 -5.14 10.06 4.98
N GLY A 13 -6.32 9.45 4.83
CA GLY A 13 -7.20 9.77 3.73
C GLY A 13 -7.28 11.28 3.80
N GLY A 14 -6.53 11.97 2.92
CA GLY A 14 -6.35 13.41 2.98
C GLY A 14 -7.72 13.98 3.25
N ALA A 15 -7.88 14.58 4.43
CA ALA A 15 -9.15 14.67 5.14
C ALA A 15 -10.22 14.93 4.10
N ALA A 16 -11.05 13.91 3.82
CA ALA A 16 -12.29 14.21 3.13
C ALA A 16 -12.92 15.22 4.08
N VAL A 17 -12.97 16.48 3.66
CA VAL A 17 -13.83 17.45 4.31
C VAL A 17 -15.18 16.75 4.31
N ASP A 18 -15.65 16.33 5.49
CA ASP A 18 -16.83 15.51 5.63
C ASP A 18 -17.94 16.14 4.77
N GLY A 19 -18.41 15.40 3.75
CA GLY A 19 -19.42 15.87 2.80
C GLY A 19 -18.95 16.27 1.39
N SER A 20 -17.65 16.30 1.08
CA SER A 20 -17.20 16.56 -0.30
C SER A 20 -17.15 15.26 -1.13
N ALA A 21 -17.84 15.25 -2.27
CA ALA A 21 -17.73 14.16 -3.24
C ALA A 21 -16.30 14.09 -3.79
N VAL A 22 -15.56 13.03 -3.45
CA VAL A 22 -14.22 12.78 -4.00
C VAL A 22 -14.37 11.86 -5.22
N PRO A 23 -13.85 12.25 -6.39
CA PRO A 23 -13.88 11.40 -7.58
C PRO A 23 -13.23 10.04 -7.32
N LEU A 24 -13.83 8.97 -7.87
CA LEU A 24 -13.27 7.62 -7.78
C LEU A 24 -11.86 7.54 -8.36
N SER A 25 -11.59 8.28 -9.44
CA SER A 25 -10.25 8.39 -10.04
C SER A 25 -9.21 8.93 -9.04
N SER A 26 -9.56 9.95 -8.25
CA SER A 26 -8.68 10.50 -7.22
C SER A 26 -8.37 9.48 -6.12
N ARG A 27 -9.36 8.68 -5.71
CA ARG A 27 -9.17 7.58 -4.74
C ARG A 27 -8.26 6.50 -5.31
N PHE A 28 -8.43 6.17 -6.59
CA PHE A 28 -7.61 5.18 -7.27
C PHE A 28 -6.15 5.66 -7.40
N SER A 29 -5.93 6.91 -7.81
CA SER A 29 -4.60 7.52 -7.86
C SER A 29 -3.93 7.56 -6.48
N GLN A 30 -4.67 7.92 -5.43
CA GLN A 30 -4.16 7.95 -4.06
C GLN A 30 -3.68 6.57 -3.60
N ALA A 31 -4.41 5.50 -3.95
CA ALA A 31 -4.01 4.14 -3.63
C ALA A 31 -2.67 3.75 -4.29
N TYR A 32 -2.43 4.16 -5.54
CA TYR A 32 -1.14 3.93 -6.21
C TYR A 32 0.01 4.73 -5.59
N VAL A 33 -0.24 5.98 -5.22
CA VAL A 33 0.76 6.82 -4.55
C VAL A 33 1.18 6.19 -3.23
N TRP A 34 0.22 5.73 -2.44
CA TRP A 34 0.51 5.00 -1.19
C TRP A 34 1.34 3.75 -1.43
N ALA A 35 0.97 2.91 -2.41
CA ALA A 35 1.70 1.68 -2.69
C ALA A 35 3.15 1.95 -3.12
N GLY A 36 3.37 3.01 -3.92
CA GLY A 36 4.72 3.45 -4.30
C GLY A 36 5.56 3.91 -3.09
N GLN A 37 4.97 4.74 -2.22
CA GLN A 37 5.65 5.22 -1.01
C GLN A 37 6.02 4.08 -0.06
N GLU A 38 5.11 3.12 0.14
CA GLU A 38 5.37 1.96 1.01
C GLU A 38 6.48 1.07 0.44
N ARG A 39 6.47 0.84 -0.88
CA ARG A 39 7.55 0.09 -1.55
C ARG A 39 8.90 0.77 -1.37
N ASP A 40 8.96 2.08 -1.57
CA ASP A 40 10.21 2.83 -1.49
C ASP A 40 10.74 2.85 -0.04
N ALA A 41 9.85 2.93 0.96
CA ALA A 41 10.20 2.81 2.37
C ALA A 41 10.73 1.40 2.73
N LEU A 42 10.10 0.34 2.22
CA LEU A 42 10.57 -1.04 2.39
C LEU A 42 11.96 -1.23 1.75
N LEU A 43 12.18 -0.69 0.55
CA LEU A 43 13.47 -0.78 -0.13
C LEU A 43 14.55 0.00 0.60
N ALA A 44 14.25 1.18 1.12
CA ALA A 44 15.17 1.97 1.93
C ALA A 44 15.56 1.22 3.22
N ALA A 45 14.61 0.55 3.88
CA ALA A 45 14.88 -0.28 5.05
C ALA A 45 15.74 -1.50 4.70
N ALA A 46 15.47 -2.17 3.57
CA ALA A 46 16.24 -3.32 3.10
C ALA A 46 17.71 -2.97 2.80
N ASN A 47 17.95 -1.77 2.27
CA ASN A 47 19.30 -1.29 1.96
C ASN A 47 20.06 -0.73 3.17
N ASN A 48 19.42 -0.63 4.34
CA ASN A 48 20.06 -0.10 5.54
C ASN A 48 20.77 -1.24 6.32
N PRO A 49 22.10 -1.23 6.43
CA PRO A 49 22.83 -2.28 7.14
C PRO A 49 22.48 -2.36 8.64
N ALA A 50 22.02 -1.25 9.25
CA ALA A 50 21.57 -1.24 10.64
C ALA A 50 20.30 -2.09 10.85
N VAL A 51 19.44 -2.20 9.84
CA VAL A 51 18.23 -3.04 9.88
C VAL A 51 18.60 -4.51 9.78
N ALA A 52 19.61 -4.85 8.96
CA ALA A 52 20.09 -6.22 8.80
C ALA A 52 20.88 -6.73 10.01
N SER A 53 21.56 -5.83 10.73
CA SER A 53 22.37 -6.18 11.90
C SER A 53 21.57 -6.36 13.19
N ASP A 54 20.32 -5.92 13.24
CA ASP A 54 19.44 -6.03 14.42
C ASP A 54 18.28 -7.01 14.13
N PRO A 55 18.23 -8.19 14.78
CA PRO A 55 17.17 -9.17 14.59
C PRO A 55 15.75 -8.63 14.82
N ALA A 56 15.57 -7.68 15.74
CA ALA A 56 14.25 -7.10 16.02
C ALA A 56 13.79 -6.21 14.86
N LEU A 57 14.70 -5.42 14.28
CA LEU A 57 14.42 -4.57 13.12
C LEU A 57 14.21 -5.41 11.86
N LEU A 58 14.99 -6.47 11.67
CA LEU A 58 14.83 -7.40 10.56
C LEU A 58 13.47 -8.11 10.60
N TYR A 59 13.05 -8.58 11.77
CA TYR A 59 11.72 -9.18 11.94
C TYR A 59 10.60 -8.17 11.64
N ALA A 60 10.68 -6.96 12.20
CA ALA A 60 9.70 -5.90 11.93
C ALA A 60 9.62 -5.55 10.44
N HIS A 61 10.76 -5.54 9.75
CA HIS A 61 10.82 -5.33 8.30
C HIS A 61 10.12 -6.46 7.53
N GLN A 62 10.38 -7.72 7.91
CA GLN A 62 9.77 -8.89 7.28
C GLN A 62 8.24 -8.90 7.43
N VAL A 63 7.73 -8.61 8.64
CA VAL A 63 6.27 -8.52 8.89
C VAL A 63 5.64 -7.41 8.03
N ARG A 64 6.30 -6.25 7.91
CA ARG A 64 5.80 -5.16 7.06
C ARG A 64 5.79 -5.55 5.58
N GLN A 65 6.84 -6.22 5.10
CA GLN A 65 6.93 -6.69 3.72
C GLN A 65 5.85 -7.75 3.42
N GLU A 66 5.57 -8.65 4.35
CA GLU A 66 4.51 -9.64 4.23
C GLU A 66 3.13 -8.97 4.12
N ALA A 67 2.83 -8.00 4.99
CA ALA A 67 1.57 -7.26 4.95
C ALA A 67 1.37 -6.51 3.62
N TYR A 68 2.41 -5.80 3.15
CA TYR A 68 2.39 -5.11 1.87
C TYR A 68 2.15 -6.08 0.70
N THR A 69 2.83 -7.23 0.69
CA THR A 69 2.70 -8.24 -0.36
C THR A 69 1.28 -8.82 -0.40
N LYS A 70 0.70 -9.15 0.77
CA LYS A 70 -0.68 -9.65 0.87
C LYS A 70 -1.68 -8.64 0.34
N GLN A 71 -1.53 -7.36 0.69
CA GLN A 71 -2.43 -6.30 0.25
C GLN A 71 -2.36 -6.09 -1.26
N LEU A 72 -1.15 -6.08 -1.84
CA LEU A 72 -0.95 -5.99 -3.28
C LEU A 72 -1.56 -7.18 -4.01
N ALA A 73 -1.27 -8.40 -3.56
CA ALA A 73 -1.80 -9.62 -4.18
C ALA A 73 -3.34 -9.59 -4.19
N LEU A 74 -3.97 -9.26 -3.06
CA LEU A 74 -5.42 -9.13 -2.97
C LEU A 74 -5.96 -8.05 -3.91
N SER A 75 -5.37 -6.85 -3.89
CA SER A 75 -5.82 -5.74 -4.73
C SER A 75 -5.72 -6.09 -6.23
N SER A 76 -4.65 -6.75 -6.66
CA SER A 76 -4.47 -7.20 -8.04
C SER A 76 -5.51 -8.26 -8.45
N ALA A 77 -5.82 -9.21 -7.56
CA ALA A 77 -6.84 -10.22 -7.81
C ALA A 77 -8.23 -9.58 -7.94
N LEU A 78 -8.56 -8.63 -7.07
CA LEU A 78 -9.82 -7.89 -7.12
C LEU A 78 -9.95 -7.06 -8.40
N VAL A 79 -8.89 -6.34 -8.80
CA VAL A 79 -8.87 -5.58 -10.06
C VAL A 79 -9.04 -6.50 -11.25
N SER A 80 -8.33 -7.64 -11.29
CA SER A 80 -8.46 -8.62 -12.38
C SER A 80 -9.89 -9.15 -12.49
N HIS A 81 -10.52 -9.49 -11.36
CA HIS A 81 -11.89 -9.98 -11.34
C HIS A 81 -12.90 -8.89 -11.74
N ALA A 82 -12.71 -7.65 -11.26
CA ALA A 82 -13.55 -6.51 -11.63
C ALA A 82 -13.47 -6.21 -13.14
N THR A 83 -12.27 -6.17 -13.71
CA THR A 83 -12.07 -5.96 -15.16
C THR A 83 -12.77 -7.04 -15.97
N LYS A 84 -12.62 -8.31 -15.59
CA LYS A 84 -13.34 -9.41 -16.26
C LYS A 84 -14.86 -9.23 -16.17
N GLY A 85 -15.37 -8.84 -15.00
CA GLY A 85 -16.80 -8.52 -14.83
C GLY A 85 -17.26 -7.41 -15.77
N ILE A 86 -16.50 -6.33 -15.88
CA ILE A 86 -16.80 -5.22 -16.80
C ILE A 86 -16.77 -5.71 -18.25
N GLU A 87 -15.76 -6.48 -18.65
CA GLU A 87 -15.69 -7.04 -20.00
C GLU A 87 -16.91 -7.92 -20.32
N THR A 88 -17.39 -8.71 -19.36
CA THR A 88 -18.60 -9.53 -19.57
C THR A 88 -19.84 -8.66 -19.75
N LEU A 89 -19.97 -7.55 -19.02
CA LEU A 89 -21.10 -6.64 -19.13
C LEU A 89 -21.09 -5.83 -20.43
N VAL A 90 -19.91 -5.43 -20.90
CA VAL A 90 -19.76 -4.61 -22.11
C VAL A 90 -19.90 -5.44 -23.40
N LYS A 91 -19.51 -6.71 -23.36
CA LYS A 91 -19.61 -7.62 -24.52
C LYS A 91 -20.99 -8.27 -24.67
N SER A 92 -21.84 -8.20 -23.64
CA SER A 92 -23.20 -8.74 -23.65
C SER A 92 -24.20 -7.73 -24.22
#